data_AF-A0A843SAV9-F1
#
_entry.id   AF-A0A843SAV9-F1
#
_cell.length_a   1.000
_cell.length_b   1.000
_cell.length_c   1.000
_cell.angle_alpha   90.00
_cell.angle_beta   90.00
_cell.angle_gamma   90.00
#
_symmetry.space_group_name_H-M   'P 1'
#
loop_
_entity.id
_entity.type
_entity.pdbx_description
1 polymer ?
#
loop_
_entity_poly.entity_id
_entity_poly.type
_entity_poly.pdbx_seq_one_letter_code
_entity_poly.pdbx_strand_id
1 'polypeptide(L)'
;MMPVVEFRLVKQLFVMALAACMLLGCSNPHNFEVAKLTDEQKEEMGKKLTADEGAKLMGYVGRTILSGQEVPAGVTVGQAIKEQEAWQAKEEAEAAKAAELNKKAEAERKAQQDALAKMLAVKLIGKRNSTGEFQQRVVFMDLAFTNKGDKDIAGFKGILHFTDMFGDSIIDITWSNDHGVEARQGILQKGAGMTINQFLPDHMKMWNAEADKIKLSFEVQAIVFKDGTRLDAPG
;
A
#
# COMPACT_ATOMS: atom_id res chain seq x y z
N MET A 1 84.03 -8.11 52.91
CA MET A 1 84.20 -8.27 51.45
C MET A 1 82.83 -8.46 50.82
N MET A 2 82.56 -7.69 49.77
CA MET A 2 81.34 -7.50 48.95
C MET A 2 80.83 -8.78 48.25
N PRO A 3 79.70 -8.76 47.48
CA PRO A 3 78.39 -8.11 47.67
C PRO A 3 77.17 -9.03 47.33
N VAL A 4 75.98 -8.72 47.85
CA VAL A 4 74.69 -9.46 47.62
C VAL A 4 73.73 -8.64 46.74
N VAL A 5 74.23 -8.01 45.67
CA VAL A 5 73.43 -7.01 44.91
C VAL A 5 72.95 -7.50 43.52
N GLU A 6 73.49 -8.57 42.96
CA GLU A 6 73.20 -8.92 41.54
C GLU A 6 71.91 -9.72 41.29
N PHE A 7 71.31 -10.39 42.27
CA PHE A 7 70.20 -11.32 41.98
C PHE A 7 68.81 -10.68 41.86
N ARG A 8 68.66 -9.39 42.17
CA ARG A 8 67.36 -8.70 42.17
C ARG A 8 66.99 -8.05 40.83
N LEU A 9 67.96 -7.71 39.98
CA LEU A 9 67.69 -7.02 38.71
C LEU A 9 67.15 -7.95 37.60
N VAL A 10 67.62 -9.20 37.53
CA VAL A 10 67.27 -10.11 36.43
C VAL A 10 65.80 -10.59 36.50
N LYS A 11 65.23 -10.71 37.71
CA LYS A 11 63.82 -11.07 37.91
C LYS A 11 62.84 -9.95 37.58
N GLN A 12 63.23 -8.68 37.72
CA GLN A 12 62.35 -7.55 37.36
C GLN A 12 62.35 -7.26 35.86
N LEU A 13 63.45 -7.58 35.15
CA LEU A 13 63.55 -7.43 33.69
C LEU A 13 62.74 -8.49 32.92
N PHE A 14 62.59 -9.71 33.44
CA PHE A 14 61.77 -10.74 32.79
C PHE A 14 60.26 -10.55 32.99
N VAL A 15 59.84 -9.91 34.09
CA VAL A 15 58.41 -9.60 34.35
C VAL A 15 57.93 -8.41 33.53
N MET A 16 58.83 -7.50 33.11
CA MET A 16 58.47 -6.40 32.21
C MET A 16 58.49 -6.76 30.72
N ALA A 17 59.17 -7.84 30.31
CA ALA A 17 59.13 -8.31 28.92
C ALA A 17 57.90 -9.19 28.60
N LEU A 18 57.29 -9.84 29.60
CA LEU A 18 56.04 -10.59 29.42
C LEU A 18 54.77 -9.72 29.55
N ALA A 19 54.90 -8.52 30.12
CA ALA A 19 53.81 -7.54 30.21
C ALA A 19 53.69 -6.62 28.97
N ALA A 20 54.68 -6.65 28.06
CA ALA A 20 54.71 -5.80 26.87
C ALA A 20 54.12 -6.46 25.60
N CYS A 21 53.67 -7.72 25.67
CA CYS A 21 53.05 -8.42 24.53
C CYS A 21 51.51 -8.59 24.64
N MET A 22 50.85 -7.94 25.60
CA MET A 22 49.37 -7.94 25.68
C MET A 22 48.70 -6.73 24.98
N LEU A 23 49.46 -5.81 24.38
CA LEU A 23 48.92 -4.57 23.79
C LEU A 23 48.92 -4.54 22.25
N LEU A 24 49.05 -5.69 21.60
CA LEU A 24 48.66 -5.84 20.19
C LEU A 24 47.47 -6.79 20.07
N GLY A 25 46.47 -6.61 20.95
CA GLY A 25 45.13 -7.03 20.60
C GLY A 25 44.70 -6.14 19.43
N CYS A 26 44.78 -6.63 18.19
CA CYS A 26 44.01 -6.07 17.10
C CYS A 26 42.56 -6.06 17.56
N SER A 27 42.08 -4.93 18.06
CA SER A 27 40.70 -4.80 18.50
C SER A 27 39.83 -5.04 17.28
N ASN A 28 38.98 -6.06 17.38
CA ASN A 28 37.93 -6.31 16.40
C ASN A 28 36.75 -5.42 16.79
N PRO A 29 36.37 -4.43 15.96
CA PRO A 29 35.29 -3.49 16.29
C PRO A 29 33.95 -4.16 16.57
N HIS A 30 33.73 -5.37 16.03
CA HIS A 30 32.53 -6.17 16.27
C HIS A 30 32.31 -6.58 17.74
N ASN A 31 33.36 -6.51 18.57
CA ASN A 31 33.30 -6.87 19.98
C ASN A 31 33.02 -5.66 20.90
N PHE A 32 33.00 -4.44 20.37
CA PHE A 32 32.73 -3.25 21.18
C PHE A 32 31.26 -3.21 21.62
N GLU A 33 31.00 -2.79 22.86
CA GLU A 33 29.66 -2.63 23.41
C GLU A 33 29.05 -1.31 22.90
N VAL A 34 27.90 -1.39 22.22
CA VAL A 34 27.30 -0.24 21.52
C VAL A 34 26.89 0.86 22.49
N ALA A 35 26.37 0.51 23.67
CA ALA A 35 25.94 1.46 24.70
C ALA A 35 27.09 2.24 25.37
N LYS A 36 28.36 1.81 25.19
CA LYS A 36 29.53 2.35 25.89
C LYS A 36 30.68 2.76 24.97
N LEU A 37 30.38 3.07 23.70
CA LEU A 37 31.39 3.42 22.70
C LEU A 37 32.16 4.70 23.08
N THR A 38 33.49 4.60 23.15
CA THR A 38 34.39 5.77 23.26
C THR A 38 34.61 6.44 21.90
N ASP A 39 35.17 7.64 21.88
CA ASP A 39 35.44 8.35 20.63
C ASP A 39 36.54 7.66 19.79
N GLU A 40 37.54 7.05 20.43
CA GLU A 40 38.55 6.24 19.74
C GLU A 40 37.93 4.98 19.11
N GLN A 41 37.01 4.32 19.80
CA GLN A 41 36.29 3.16 19.27
C GLN A 41 35.40 3.54 18.09
N LYS A 42 34.77 4.72 18.12
CA LYS A 42 34.00 5.26 16.98
C LYS A 42 34.91 5.55 15.78
N GLU A 43 36.08 6.15 16.00
CA GLU A 43 37.05 6.40 14.93
C GLU A 43 37.57 5.08 14.33
N GLU A 44 37.86 4.09 15.16
CA GLU A 44 38.30 2.77 14.73
C GLU A 44 37.23 2.03 13.92
N MET A 45 35.97 2.06 14.38
CA MET A 45 34.83 1.55 13.63
C MET A 45 34.71 2.21 12.26
N GLY A 46 34.86 3.53 12.18
CA GLY A 46 34.82 4.28 10.91
C GLY A 46 35.93 3.90 9.92
N LYS A 47 37.04 3.34 10.40
CA LYS A 47 38.15 2.84 9.56
C LYS A 47 38.03 1.38 9.17
N LYS A 48 37.38 0.56 10.01
CA LYS A 48 37.42 -0.91 9.91
C LYS A 48 36.10 -1.56 9.53
N LEU A 49 34.95 -0.94 9.80
CA LEU A 49 33.66 -1.43 9.31
C LEU A 49 33.48 -1.06 7.84
N THR A 50 32.83 -1.95 7.10
CA THR A 50 32.34 -1.63 5.76
C THR A 50 31.18 -0.63 5.83
N ALA A 51 30.87 0.00 4.70
CA ALA A 51 29.72 0.92 4.62
C ALA A 51 28.40 0.22 4.97
N ASP A 52 28.23 -1.04 4.57
CA ASP A 52 27.04 -1.85 4.85
C ASP A 52 26.93 -2.21 6.35
N GLU A 53 28.02 -2.66 6.96
CA GLU A 53 28.07 -2.93 8.42
C GLU A 53 27.81 -1.65 9.23
N GLY A 54 28.40 -0.52 8.82
CA GLY A 54 28.15 0.78 9.45
C GLY A 54 26.69 1.22 9.31
N ALA A 55 26.08 1.03 8.14
CA ALA A 55 24.67 1.31 7.91
C ALA A 55 23.75 0.44 8.77
N LYS A 56 24.06 -0.86 8.90
CA LYS A 56 23.30 -1.80 9.76
C LYS A 56 23.42 -1.44 11.23
N LEU A 57 24.62 -1.11 11.71
CA LEU A 57 24.82 -0.64 13.08
C LEU A 57 24.01 0.63 13.37
N MET A 58 24.08 1.63 12.48
CA MET A 58 23.28 2.85 12.61
C MET A 58 21.77 2.56 12.54
N GLY A 59 21.35 1.64 11.67
CA GLY A 59 19.96 1.21 11.55
C GLY A 59 19.43 0.58 12.85
N TYR A 60 20.23 -0.27 13.50
CA TYR A 60 19.89 -0.86 14.80
C TYR A 60 19.71 0.23 15.88
N VAL A 61 20.70 1.13 16.01
CA VAL A 61 20.67 2.20 17.02
C VAL A 61 19.49 3.14 16.76
N GLY A 62 19.30 3.56 15.51
CA GLY A 62 18.21 4.43 15.09
C GLY A 62 16.84 3.81 15.39
N ARG A 63 16.62 2.55 15.00
CA ARG A 63 15.35 1.83 15.26
C ARG A 63 15.06 1.73 16.75
N THR A 64 16.08 1.42 17.56
CA THR A 64 15.95 1.30 19.02
C THR A 64 15.52 2.64 19.64
N ILE A 65 16.23 3.72 19.31
CA ILE A 65 15.91 5.07 19.81
C ILE A 65 14.53 5.53 19.33
N LEU A 66 14.19 5.33 18.06
CA LEU A 66 12.89 5.71 17.49
C LEU A 66 11.73 4.92 18.11
N SER A 67 11.96 3.68 18.55
CA SER A 67 10.99 2.90 19.32
C SER A 67 10.84 3.35 20.78
N GLY A 68 11.54 4.42 21.19
CA GLY A 68 11.53 4.95 22.55
C GLY A 68 12.37 4.12 23.54
N GLN A 69 13.22 3.22 23.04
CA GLN A 69 14.09 2.38 23.84
C GLN A 69 15.51 2.95 23.87
N GLU A 70 16.19 2.78 24.99
CA GLU A 70 17.64 2.99 25.07
C GLU A 70 18.38 1.83 24.42
N VAL A 71 19.59 2.08 23.91
CA VAL A 71 20.46 1.01 23.39
C VAL A 71 20.80 0.05 24.53
N PRO A 72 20.46 -1.25 24.42
CA PRO A 72 20.69 -2.19 25.51
C PRO A 72 22.17 -2.32 25.87
N ALA A 73 22.46 -2.34 27.18
CA ALA A 73 23.79 -2.66 27.68
C ALA A 73 24.18 -4.10 27.32
N GLY A 74 25.46 -4.32 27.06
CA GLY A 74 26.02 -5.64 26.73
C GLY A 74 25.84 -6.09 25.27
N VAL A 75 25.07 -5.38 24.45
CA VAL A 75 24.97 -5.67 23.01
C VAL A 75 26.24 -5.20 22.31
N THR A 76 26.93 -6.10 21.60
CA THR A 76 28.11 -5.75 20.82
C THR A 76 27.75 -5.22 19.43
N VAL A 77 28.67 -4.52 18.79
CA VAL A 77 28.54 -4.07 17.38
C VAL A 77 28.16 -5.24 16.46
N GLY A 78 28.82 -6.40 16.60
CA GLY A 78 28.52 -7.57 15.79
C GLY A 78 27.16 -8.21 16.08
N GLN A 79 26.66 -8.11 17.32
CA GLN A 79 25.30 -8.53 17.65
C GLN A 79 24.27 -7.56 17.06
N ALA A 80 24.48 -6.25 17.21
CA ALA A 80 23.63 -5.21 16.66
C ALA A 80 23.50 -5.32 15.13
N ILE A 81 24.60 -5.57 14.41
CA ILE A 81 24.58 -5.79 12.96
C ILE A 81 23.76 -7.03 12.60
N LYS A 82 23.99 -8.17 13.27
CA LYS A 82 23.23 -9.41 13.01
C LYS A 82 21.74 -9.28 13.33
N GLU A 83 21.41 -8.59 14.41
CA GLU A 83 20.02 -8.32 14.78
C GLU A 83 19.34 -7.41 13.76
N GLN A 84 20.07 -6.41 13.25
CA GLN A 84 19.56 -5.56 12.17
C GLN A 84 19.35 -6.34 10.88
N GLU A 85 20.29 -7.20 10.49
CA GLU A 85 20.15 -8.07 9.31
C GLU A 85 18.93 -8.99 9.44
N ALA A 86 18.76 -9.62 10.60
CA ALA A 86 17.62 -10.50 10.85
C ALA A 86 16.30 -9.72 10.82
N TRP A 87 16.28 -8.49 11.35
CA TRP A 87 15.11 -7.62 11.29
C TRP A 87 14.80 -7.22 9.84
N GLN A 88 15.79 -6.76 9.08
CA GLN A 88 15.62 -6.40 7.66
C GLN A 88 15.11 -7.57 6.83
N ALA A 89 15.71 -8.76 6.98
CA ALA A 89 15.27 -9.96 6.28
C ALA A 89 13.82 -10.35 6.64
N LYS A 90 13.42 -10.14 7.90
CA LYS A 90 12.04 -10.37 8.35
C LYS A 90 11.08 -9.34 7.72
N GLU A 91 11.41 -8.06 7.76
CA GLU A 91 10.59 -7.00 7.16
C GLU A 91 10.44 -7.19 5.65
N GLU A 92 11.53 -7.53 4.95
CA GLU A 92 11.50 -7.83 3.51
C GLU A 92 10.62 -9.04 3.20
N ALA A 93 10.70 -10.10 4.01
CA ALA A 93 9.85 -11.28 3.84
C ALA A 93 8.37 -10.98 4.12
N GLU A 94 8.07 -10.15 5.11
CA GLU A 94 6.70 -9.71 5.42
C GLU A 94 6.16 -8.77 4.35
N ALA A 95 6.96 -7.81 3.87
CA ALA A 95 6.62 -6.93 2.78
C ALA A 95 6.39 -7.69 1.47
N ALA A 96 7.23 -8.70 1.16
CA ALA A 96 7.05 -9.54 -0.02
C ALA A 96 5.75 -10.36 0.05
N LYS A 97 5.44 -10.95 1.22
CA LYS A 97 4.16 -11.65 1.44
C LYS A 97 2.97 -10.71 1.33
N ALA A 98 3.04 -9.52 1.92
CA ALA A 98 1.99 -8.52 1.83
C ALA A 98 1.78 -8.04 0.39
N ALA A 99 2.86 -7.80 -0.36
CA ALA A 99 2.81 -7.43 -1.77
C ALA A 99 2.19 -8.55 -2.63
N GLU A 100 2.55 -9.82 -2.37
CA GLU A 100 1.95 -10.96 -3.08
C GLU A 100 0.45 -11.10 -2.77
N LEU A 101 0.06 -10.98 -1.51
CA LEU A 101 -1.35 -11.03 -1.09
C LEU A 101 -2.15 -9.88 -1.70
N ASN A 102 -1.63 -8.65 -1.66
CA ASN A 102 -2.29 -7.49 -2.27
C ASN A 102 -2.44 -7.67 -3.78
N LYS A 103 -1.41 -8.19 -4.46
CA LYS A 103 -1.48 -8.46 -5.90
C LYS A 103 -2.52 -9.53 -6.24
N LYS A 104 -2.61 -10.60 -5.43
CA LYS A 104 -3.66 -11.63 -5.59
C LYS A 104 -5.05 -11.07 -5.35
N ALA A 105 -5.23 -10.32 -4.27
CA ALA A 105 -6.49 -9.67 -3.94
C ALA A 105 -6.92 -8.69 -5.04
N GLU A 106 -6.01 -7.88 -5.57
CA GLU A 106 -6.31 -6.97 -6.68
C GLU A 106 -6.68 -7.72 -7.97
N ALA A 107 -5.98 -8.82 -8.28
CA ALA A 107 -6.28 -9.65 -9.44
C ALA A 107 -7.66 -10.33 -9.30
N GLU A 108 -7.98 -10.86 -8.12
CA GLU A 108 -9.30 -11.44 -7.81
C GLU A 108 -10.40 -10.37 -7.89
N ARG A 109 -10.14 -9.19 -7.31
CA ARG A 109 -11.06 -8.05 -7.35
C ARG A 109 -11.41 -7.66 -8.78
N LYS A 110 -10.38 -7.52 -9.61
CA LYS A 110 -10.52 -7.21 -11.04
C LYS A 110 -11.25 -8.32 -11.79
N ALA A 111 -10.92 -9.59 -11.55
CA ALA A 111 -11.58 -10.72 -12.21
C ALA A 111 -13.07 -10.80 -11.86
N GLN A 112 -13.44 -10.51 -10.60
CA GLN A 112 -14.83 -10.45 -10.17
C GLN A 112 -15.57 -9.26 -10.77
N GLN A 113 -14.96 -8.06 -10.79
CA GLN A 113 -15.54 -6.90 -11.47
C GLN A 113 -15.76 -7.18 -12.98
N ASP A 114 -14.78 -7.80 -13.64
CA ASP A 114 -14.90 -8.20 -15.05
C ASP A 114 -16.02 -9.22 -15.27
N ALA A 115 -16.20 -10.16 -14.33
CA ALA A 115 -17.29 -11.13 -14.37
C ALA A 115 -18.66 -10.44 -14.24
N LEU A 116 -18.80 -9.47 -13.33
CA LEU A 116 -20.02 -8.69 -13.15
C LEU A 116 -20.32 -7.80 -14.37
N ALA A 117 -19.31 -7.12 -14.93
CA ALA A 117 -19.44 -6.29 -16.12
C ALA A 117 -19.81 -7.11 -17.37
N LYS A 118 -19.37 -8.37 -17.46
CA LYS A 118 -19.80 -9.31 -18.50
C LYS A 118 -21.26 -9.73 -18.33
N MET A 119 -21.78 -9.74 -17.11
CA MET A 119 -23.14 -10.19 -16.80
C MET A 119 -24.18 -9.10 -16.98
N LEU A 120 -23.88 -7.85 -16.63
CA LEU A 120 -24.82 -6.74 -16.76
C LEU A 120 -24.19 -5.59 -17.54
N ALA A 121 -24.67 -5.37 -18.75
CA ALA A 121 -24.23 -4.25 -19.58
C ALA A 121 -25.18 -3.07 -19.45
N VAL A 122 -24.64 -1.85 -19.50
CA VAL A 122 -25.40 -0.61 -19.56
C VAL A 122 -25.08 0.15 -20.84
N LYS A 123 -26.05 0.90 -21.38
CA LYS A 123 -25.85 1.88 -22.43
C LYS A 123 -26.69 3.13 -22.18
N LEU A 124 -26.12 4.29 -22.46
CA LEU A 124 -26.86 5.54 -22.57
C LEU A 124 -27.55 5.56 -23.95
N ILE A 125 -28.88 5.56 -23.95
CA ILE A 125 -29.69 5.58 -25.18
C ILE A 125 -30.09 7.00 -25.56
N GLY A 126 -30.31 7.85 -24.55
CA GLY A 126 -30.70 9.22 -24.79
C GLY A 126 -30.37 10.11 -23.59
N LYS A 127 -30.08 11.37 -23.90
CA LYS A 127 -29.92 12.45 -22.92
C LYS A 127 -30.76 13.62 -23.39
N ARG A 128 -31.51 14.23 -22.46
CA ARG A 128 -32.34 15.40 -22.69
C ARG A 128 -32.13 16.40 -21.56
N ASN A 129 -31.93 17.66 -21.88
CA ASN A 129 -31.86 18.72 -20.88
C ASN A 129 -33.22 19.42 -20.78
N SER A 130 -33.59 19.82 -19.58
CA SER A 130 -34.79 20.61 -19.32
C SER A 130 -34.47 21.71 -18.32
N THR A 131 -35.07 22.88 -18.53
CA THR A 131 -35.03 23.98 -17.58
C THR A 131 -36.46 24.26 -17.15
N GLY A 132 -36.76 23.98 -15.87
CA GLY A 132 -38.04 24.24 -15.26
C GLY A 132 -38.18 25.67 -14.74
N GLU A 133 -39.26 25.90 -13.99
CA GLU A 133 -39.46 27.15 -13.26
C GLU A 133 -38.30 27.45 -12.31
N PHE A 134 -38.05 28.74 -12.03
CA PHE A 134 -36.93 29.20 -11.21
C PHE A 134 -35.53 28.75 -11.71
N GLN A 135 -35.37 28.56 -13.02
CA GLN A 135 -34.12 28.12 -13.66
C GLN A 135 -33.59 26.76 -13.17
N GLN A 136 -34.47 25.90 -12.63
CA GLN A 136 -34.08 24.55 -12.23
C GLN A 136 -33.66 23.74 -13.46
N ARG A 137 -32.40 23.32 -13.50
CA ARG A 137 -31.84 22.51 -14.59
C ARG A 137 -31.92 21.04 -14.24
N VAL A 138 -32.47 20.23 -15.14
CA VAL A 138 -32.56 18.77 -15.00
C VAL A 138 -32.05 18.10 -16.26
N VAL A 139 -31.18 17.10 -16.09
CA VAL A 139 -30.79 16.18 -17.16
C VAL A 139 -31.61 14.90 -17.01
N PHE A 140 -32.30 14.51 -18.08
CA PHE A 140 -32.98 13.22 -18.18
C PHE A 140 -32.17 12.25 -19.04
N MET A 141 -32.06 11.02 -18.58
CA MET A 141 -31.34 9.95 -19.25
C MET A 141 -32.28 8.77 -19.52
N ASP A 142 -32.11 8.17 -20.70
CA ASP A 142 -32.71 6.88 -21.03
C ASP A 142 -31.59 5.83 -21.01
N LEU A 143 -31.67 4.86 -20.10
CA LEU A 143 -30.63 3.86 -19.85
C LEU A 143 -31.13 2.48 -20.25
N ALA A 144 -30.37 1.78 -21.09
CA ALA A 144 -30.64 0.38 -21.40
C ALA A 144 -29.73 -0.50 -20.55
N PHE A 145 -30.33 -1.41 -19.79
CA PHE A 145 -29.62 -2.46 -19.06
C PHE A 145 -29.86 -3.79 -19.76
N THR A 146 -28.83 -4.61 -19.94
CA THR A 146 -28.93 -5.93 -20.57
C THR A 146 -28.28 -6.97 -19.69
N ASN A 147 -29.08 -7.93 -19.22
CA ASN A 147 -28.60 -9.11 -18.54
C ASN A 147 -28.08 -10.09 -19.59
N LYS A 148 -26.77 -10.28 -19.59
CA LYS A 148 -26.05 -11.23 -20.43
C LYS A 148 -25.82 -12.56 -19.73
N GLY A 149 -26.21 -12.71 -18.47
CA GLY A 149 -26.14 -13.95 -17.72
C GLY A 149 -27.29 -14.92 -18.01
N ASP A 150 -27.19 -16.11 -17.43
CA ASP A 150 -28.17 -17.19 -17.54
C ASP A 150 -29.19 -17.24 -16.39
N LYS A 151 -29.06 -16.32 -15.43
CA LYS A 151 -29.95 -16.20 -14.29
C LYS A 151 -30.76 -14.92 -14.37
N ASP A 152 -32.02 -15.02 -13.99
CA ASP A 152 -32.91 -13.87 -13.81
C ASP A 152 -32.42 -12.99 -12.65
N ILE A 153 -32.16 -11.72 -12.96
CA ILE A 153 -31.82 -10.71 -11.96
C ILE A 153 -33.14 -10.19 -11.36
N ALA A 154 -33.24 -10.20 -10.03
CA ALA A 154 -34.32 -9.60 -9.28
C ALA A 154 -34.05 -8.10 -8.99
N GLY A 155 -32.79 -7.74 -8.78
CA GLY A 155 -32.38 -6.35 -8.60
C GLY A 155 -30.87 -6.19 -8.63
N PHE A 156 -30.41 -4.97 -8.85
CA PHE A 156 -28.98 -4.66 -8.90
C PHE A 156 -28.70 -3.24 -8.41
N LYS A 157 -27.49 -3.04 -7.88
CA LYS A 157 -26.98 -1.75 -7.40
C LYS A 157 -25.55 -1.55 -7.90
N GLY A 158 -25.17 -0.30 -8.15
CA GLY A 158 -23.81 0.06 -8.55
C GLY A 158 -23.60 1.56 -8.72
N ILE A 159 -22.52 1.91 -9.41
CA ILE A 159 -22.17 3.28 -9.78
C ILE A 159 -22.14 3.39 -11.30
N LEU A 160 -22.89 4.34 -11.83
CA LEU A 160 -22.82 4.75 -13.24
C LEU A 160 -21.70 5.78 -13.38
N HIS A 161 -20.65 5.43 -14.12
CA HIS A 161 -19.56 6.34 -14.44
C HIS A 161 -19.80 6.96 -15.81
N PHE A 162 -20.02 8.26 -15.83
CA PHE A 162 -20.09 9.05 -17.05
C PHE A 162 -18.73 9.66 -17.30
N THR A 163 -18.12 9.33 -18.44
CA THR A 163 -16.84 9.89 -18.88
C THR A 163 -17.00 10.50 -20.27
N ASP A 164 -16.12 11.42 -20.66
CA ASP A 164 -16.12 11.94 -22.01
C ASP A 164 -15.40 10.99 -23.00
N MET A 165 -15.33 11.40 -24.27
CA MET A 165 -14.71 10.60 -25.32
C MET A 165 -13.23 10.28 -25.08
N PHE A 166 -12.51 11.11 -24.31
CA PHE A 166 -11.11 10.93 -23.96
C PHE A 166 -10.93 10.08 -22.70
N GLY A 167 -12.01 9.84 -21.96
CA GLY A 167 -12.04 9.04 -20.74
C GLY A 167 -11.96 9.87 -19.46
N ASP A 168 -11.99 11.20 -19.55
CA ASP A 168 -12.00 12.03 -18.35
C ASP A 168 -13.37 11.96 -17.67
N SER A 169 -13.37 11.91 -16.34
CA SER A 169 -14.62 11.85 -15.57
C SER A 169 -15.52 13.05 -15.84
N ILE A 170 -16.82 12.79 -15.98
CA ILE A 170 -17.88 13.79 -16.03
C ILE A 170 -18.59 13.80 -14.69
N ILE A 171 -19.16 12.65 -14.28
CA ILE A 171 -19.86 12.50 -13.02
C ILE A 171 -20.10 11.01 -12.72
N ASP A 172 -20.15 10.69 -11.43
CA ASP A 172 -20.54 9.37 -10.93
C ASP A 172 -21.91 9.44 -10.25
N ILE A 173 -22.79 8.47 -10.57
CA ILE A 173 -24.15 8.41 -10.04
C ILE A 173 -24.37 7.04 -9.39
N THR A 174 -24.70 7.03 -8.09
CA THR A 174 -25.16 5.79 -7.44
C THR A 174 -26.51 5.40 -8.01
N TRP A 175 -26.64 4.14 -8.39
CA TRP A 175 -27.81 3.62 -9.08
C TRP A 175 -28.27 2.31 -8.48
N SER A 176 -29.58 2.13 -8.35
CA SER A 176 -30.22 0.86 -8.02
C SER A 176 -31.45 0.64 -8.86
N ASN A 177 -31.74 -0.62 -9.14
CA ASN A 177 -32.95 -1.05 -9.82
C ASN A 177 -33.49 -2.30 -9.13
N ASP A 178 -34.74 -2.23 -8.70
CA ASP A 178 -35.42 -3.29 -7.94
C ASP A 178 -36.49 -4.00 -8.77
N HIS A 179 -36.56 -3.72 -10.08
CA HIS A 179 -37.51 -4.34 -11.01
C HIS A 179 -36.93 -5.58 -11.70
N GLY A 180 -35.60 -5.71 -11.69
CA GLY A 180 -34.90 -6.88 -12.23
C GLY A 180 -34.78 -6.88 -13.75
N VAL A 181 -34.06 -7.89 -14.25
CA VAL A 181 -33.84 -8.13 -15.70
C VAL A 181 -33.76 -9.63 -15.92
N GLU A 182 -34.65 -10.17 -16.74
CA GLU A 182 -34.66 -11.60 -17.09
C GLU A 182 -33.35 -12.02 -17.78
N ALA A 183 -32.99 -13.29 -17.64
CA ALA A 183 -31.81 -13.87 -18.25
C ALA A 183 -31.80 -13.61 -19.77
N ARG A 184 -30.64 -13.17 -20.29
CA ARG A 184 -30.45 -12.86 -21.72
C ARG A 184 -31.37 -11.75 -22.28
N GLN A 185 -32.09 -11.01 -21.43
CA GLN A 185 -32.98 -9.92 -21.84
C GLN A 185 -32.41 -8.55 -21.46
N GLY A 186 -33.09 -7.49 -21.90
CA GLY A 186 -32.79 -6.13 -21.51
C GLY A 186 -34.03 -5.31 -21.17
N ILE A 187 -33.82 -4.28 -20.37
CA ILE A 187 -34.83 -3.29 -20.01
C ILE A 187 -34.37 -1.90 -20.44
N LEU A 188 -35.34 -1.04 -20.76
CA LEU A 188 -35.10 0.38 -21.05
C LEU A 188 -35.74 1.22 -19.95
N GLN A 189 -34.91 1.84 -19.12
CA GLN A 189 -35.35 2.78 -18.10
C GLN A 189 -35.34 4.19 -18.68
N LYS A 190 -36.53 4.76 -18.90
CA LYS A 190 -36.69 6.08 -19.49
C LYS A 190 -36.82 7.16 -18.44
N GLY A 191 -36.29 8.35 -18.74
CA GLY A 191 -36.55 9.56 -17.96
C GLY A 191 -35.90 9.58 -16.58
N ALA A 192 -34.76 8.92 -16.41
CA ALA A 192 -33.96 9.04 -15.20
C ALA A 192 -33.45 10.47 -15.03
N GLY A 193 -34.01 11.21 -14.08
CA GLY A 193 -33.75 12.65 -13.89
C GLY A 193 -32.65 12.91 -12.86
N MET A 194 -31.77 13.86 -13.16
CA MET A 194 -30.75 14.39 -12.24
C MET A 194 -30.81 15.92 -12.24
N THR A 195 -30.92 16.52 -11.06
CA THR A 195 -30.84 17.97 -10.88
C THR A 195 -29.41 18.47 -11.07
N ILE A 196 -29.25 19.52 -11.85
CA ILE A 196 -27.97 20.16 -12.14
C ILE A 196 -27.78 21.36 -11.23
N ASN A 197 -26.74 21.29 -10.40
CA ASN A 197 -26.25 22.43 -9.65
C ASN A 197 -25.27 23.20 -10.54
N GLN A 198 -25.65 24.41 -10.95
CA GLN A 198 -24.84 25.24 -11.84
C GLN A 198 -23.50 25.70 -11.24
N PHE A 199 -23.34 25.61 -9.92
CA PHE A 199 -22.10 25.96 -9.22
C PHE A 199 -21.14 24.78 -9.09
N LEU A 200 -21.57 23.57 -9.46
CA LEU A 200 -20.71 22.39 -9.47
C LEU A 200 -20.18 22.12 -10.89
N PRO A 201 -18.85 22.17 -11.10
CA PRO A 201 -18.25 21.95 -12.42
C PRO A 201 -18.69 20.64 -13.08
N ASP A 202 -18.72 19.54 -12.35
CA ASP A 202 -19.09 18.21 -12.85
C ASP A 202 -20.56 18.14 -13.29
N HIS A 203 -21.46 18.77 -12.55
CA HIS A 203 -22.86 18.89 -12.95
C HIS A 203 -22.99 19.72 -14.24
N MET A 204 -22.23 20.80 -14.37
CA MET A 204 -22.22 21.59 -15.59
C MET A 204 -21.54 20.86 -16.75
N LYS A 205 -20.54 20.02 -16.49
CA LYS A 205 -19.94 19.14 -17.50
C LYS A 205 -20.97 18.14 -18.02
N MET A 206 -21.73 17.50 -17.13
CA MET A 206 -22.86 16.62 -17.51
C MET A 206 -23.94 17.38 -18.29
N TRP A 207 -24.29 18.59 -17.86
CA TRP A 207 -25.27 19.41 -18.57
C TRP A 207 -24.82 19.72 -20.01
N ASN A 208 -23.59 20.20 -20.19
CA ASN A 208 -23.05 20.66 -21.46
C ASN A 208 -22.61 19.54 -22.41
N ALA A 209 -22.31 18.34 -21.90
CA ALA A 209 -21.87 17.23 -22.74
C ALA A 209 -23.02 16.71 -23.63
N GLU A 210 -22.71 16.52 -24.90
CA GLU A 210 -23.60 15.88 -25.88
C GLU A 210 -23.65 14.37 -25.66
N ALA A 211 -24.81 13.75 -25.91
CA ALA A 211 -25.04 12.34 -25.62
C ALA A 211 -24.04 11.39 -26.29
N ASP A 212 -23.66 11.68 -27.53
CA ASP A 212 -22.72 10.90 -28.35
C ASP A 212 -21.26 11.06 -27.91
N LYS A 213 -20.95 12.08 -27.11
CA LYS A 213 -19.62 12.35 -26.54
C LYS A 213 -19.45 11.77 -25.14
N ILE A 214 -20.51 11.17 -24.58
CA ILE A 214 -20.53 10.57 -23.26
C ILE A 214 -20.35 9.06 -23.41
N LYS A 215 -19.37 8.52 -22.69
CA LYS A 215 -19.22 7.09 -22.45
C LYS A 215 -19.83 6.77 -21.09
N LEU A 216 -20.61 5.70 -21.05
CA LEU A 216 -21.22 5.18 -19.84
C LEU A 216 -20.65 3.80 -19.52
N SER A 217 -20.21 3.62 -18.28
CA SER A 217 -19.91 2.31 -17.72
C SER A 217 -20.64 2.13 -16.39
N PHE A 218 -20.84 0.89 -15.97
CA PHE A 218 -21.52 0.56 -14.72
C PHE A 218 -20.64 -0.34 -13.87
N GLU A 219 -20.19 0.19 -12.74
CA GLU A 219 -19.53 -0.58 -11.70
C GLU A 219 -20.60 -1.22 -10.82
N VAL A 220 -20.89 -2.49 -11.07
CA VAL A 220 -21.82 -3.29 -10.29
C VAL A 220 -21.27 -3.48 -8.89
N GLN A 221 -22.03 -3.08 -7.87
CA GLN A 221 -21.74 -3.34 -6.46
C GLN A 221 -22.46 -4.57 -5.92
N ALA A 222 -23.68 -4.85 -6.41
CA ALA A 222 -24.43 -6.02 -6.00
C ALA A 222 -25.47 -6.41 -7.05
N ILE A 223 -25.70 -7.72 -7.18
CA ILE A 223 -26.77 -8.32 -7.98
C ILE A 223 -27.47 -9.38 -7.14
N VAL A 224 -28.79 -9.27 -7.06
CA VAL A 224 -29.66 -10.26 -6.43
C VAL A 224 -30.42 -10.99 -7.53
N PHE A 225 -30.41 -12.31 -7.51
CA PHE A 225 -31.12 -13.14 -8.47
C PHE A 225 -32.48 -13.60 -7.94
N LYS A 226 -33.42 -13.93 -8.84
CA LYS A 226 -34.75 -14.43 -8.46
C LYS A 226 -34.69 -15.80 -7.76
N ASP A 227 -33.62 -16.56 -7.93
CA ASP A 227 -33.38 -17.84 -7.23
C ASP A 227 -32.90 -17.67 -5.77
N GLY A 228 -32.78 -16.42 -5.30
CA GLY A 228 -32.34 -16.08 -3.95
C GLY A 228 -30.82 -15.98 -3.80
N THR A 229 -30.03 -16.31 -4.83
CA THR A 229 -28.58 -16.12 -4.80
C THR A 229 -28.20 -14.65 -4.97
N ARG A 230 -27.04 -14.26 -4.43
CA ARG A 230 -26.53 -12.89 -4.47
C ARG A 230 -25.06 -12.88 -4.85
N LEU A 231 -24.67 -11.89 -5.64
CA LEU A 231 -23.28 -11.56 -5.92
C LEU A 231 -23.02 -10.13 -5.44
N ASP A 232 -21.97 -9.96 -4.65
CA ASP A 232 -21.48 -8.66 -4.20
C ASP A 232 -20.13 -8.38 -4.85
N ALA A 233 -19.87 -7.10 -5.10
CA ALA A 233 -18.54 -6.68 -5.49
C ALA A 233 -17.57 -6.92 -4.33
N PRO A 234 -16.33 -7.31 -4.63
CA PRO A 234 -15.27 -7.40 -3.64
C PRO A 234 -15.04 -6.02 -3.00
N GLY A 235 -15.02 -6.00 -1.65
CA GLY A 235 -14.81 -4.80 -0.84
C GLY A 235 -13.38 -4.30 -0.82
#